data_AF-A0A9D4XHE9-F1
#
_entry.id   AF-A0A9D4XHE9-F1
#
_cell.length_a   1.000
_cell.length_b   1.000
_cell.length_c   1.000
_cell.angle_alpha   90.00
_cell.angle_beta   90.00
_cell.angle_gamma   90.00
#
_symmetry.space_group_name_H-M   'P 1'
#
loop_
_entity.id
_entity.type
_entity.pdbx_description
1 polymer ?
#
loop_
_entity_poly.entity_id
_entity_poly.type
_entity_poly.pdbx_seq_one_letter_code
_entity_poly.pdbx_strand_id
1 'polypeptide(L)'
;MLTMMLVSQRGNEVKLNKGKLRFIALKSLRVPIGISWLSISFRSGIENMYRKSQHTRESDLKYYQRRYFNELKDDYYKLEIYDSIIRCPFYLNKDYYFVSDLLRHASRIAGDLHGDTVKEIAKHSALERYLDFKISDDKSHVRNVDTDKLFHVNSAKDKLPRVNVADDKSLNVVNTYSGLFELVLVFCFTIFREISNMRNAERNYVENVTKDHEKAMLELEARRNELMSREKNLQKRQADNHNERDRLYHEKKNNEIAIAEQQKADNKMMRLAEEHQAQISFSF
;
A
#
# COMPACT_ATOMS: atom_id res chain seq x y z
N MET A 1 -21.76 -48.09 16.53
CA MET A 1 -23.12 -47.82 17.07
C MET A 1 -23.05 -46.64 18.02
N LEU A 2 -23.45 -45.46 17.56
CA LEU A 2 -23.94 -44.36 18.41
C LEU A 2 -24.76 -43.42 17.52
N THR A 3 -26.02 -43.30 17.88
CA THR A 3 -27.16 -42.84 17.10
C THR A 3 -27.26 -41.31 17.22
N MET A 4 -27.10 -40.56 16.12
CA MET A 4 -27.43 -39.12 16.12
C MET A 4 -28.93 -38.96 15.87
N MET A 5 -29.68 -38.57 16.91
CA MET A 5 -31.04 -38.05 16.77
C MET A 5 -30.95 -36.64 16.17
N LEU A 6 -31.29 -36.52 14.88
CA LEU A 6 -31.65 -35.25 14.26
C LEU A 6 -33.11 -34.95 14.60
N VAL A 7 -33.34 -33.96 15.47
CA VAL A 7 -34.67 -33.33 15.55
C VAL A 7 -34.80 -32.39 14.37
N SER A 8 -35.62 -32.83 13.43
CA SER A 8 -36.12 -32.09 12.28
C SER A 8 -37.18 -31.08 12.72
N GLN A 9 -36.99 -29.81 12.39
CA GLN A 9 -38.09 -28.87 12.14
C GLN A 9 -37.88 -28.19 10.78
N ARG A 10 -38.55 -28.80 9.80
CA ARG A 10 -39.25 -28.23 8.64
C ARG A 10 -38.89 -26.80 8.19
N GLY A 11 -38.47 -26.74 6.93
CA GLY A 11 -39.09 -25.86 5.94
C GLY A 11 -38.46 -24.49 5.77
N ASN A 12 -37.48 -24.40 4.86
CA ASN A 12 -37.56 -23.52 3.69
C ASN A 12 -36.27 -23.67 2.86
N GLU A 13 -36.40 -24.23 1.66
CA GLU A 13 -35.38 -24.16 0.62
C GLU A 13 -35.10 -22.69 0.29
N VAL A 14 -33.88 -22.22 0.54
CA VAL A 14 -33.40 -20.95 -0.04
C VAL A 14 -32.47 -21.30 -1.18
N LYS A 15 -33.01 -21.20 -2.40
CA LYS A 15 -32.25 -21.27 -3.66
C LYS A 15 -31.18 -20.18 -3.67
N LEU A 16 -29.93 -20.58 -3.82
CA LEU A 16 -28.77 -19.69 -4.02
C LEU A 16 -28.86 -19.03 -5.40
N ASN A 17 -29.34 -17.79 -5.45
CA ASN A 17 -29.26 -16.95 -6.65
C ASN A 17 -27.90 -16.26 -6.70
N LYS A 18 -27.17 -16.47 -7.81
CA LYS A 18 -25.88 -15.83 -8.11
C LYS A 18 -26.12 -14.34 -8.39
N GLY A 19 -25.92 -13.49 -7.39
CA GLY A 19 -25.88 -12.04 -7.58
C GLY A 19 -26.16 -11.25 -6.32
N LYS A 20 -25.24 -10.34 -5.98
CA LYS A 20 -25.36 -9.32 -4.92
C LYS A 20 -25.42 -9.86 -3.48
N LEU A 21 -24.25 -10.14 -2.91
CA LEU A 21 -24.07 -10.08 -1.45
C LEU A 21 -24.02 -8.61 -1.01
N ARG A 22 -25.15 -8.08 -0.54
CA ARG A 22 -25.15 -6.89 0.32
C ARG A 22 -24.82 -7.35 1.74
N PHE A 23 -23.58 -7.11 2.18
CA PHE A 23 -23.17 -7.40 3.55
C PHE A 23 -23.80 -6.38 4.50
N ILE A 24 -24.79 -6.81 5.27
CA ILE A 24 -25.29 -6.06 6.41
C ILE A 24 -24.20 -6.13 7.49
N ALA A 25 -23.66 -4.98 7.87
CA ALA A 25 -22.71 -4.86 8.98
C ALA A 25 -23.43 -5.24 10.28
N LEU A 26 -23.27 -6.48 10.73
CA LEU A 26 -23.70 -6.90 12.07
C LEU A 26 -22.76 -6.27 13.10
N LYS A 27 -23.15 -5.10 13.62
CA LYS A 27 -22.59 -4.54 14.84
C LYS A 27 -22.99 -5.46 16.00
N SER A 28 -22.00 -6.17 16.52
CA SER A 28 -21.82 -6.58 17.92
C SER A 28 -23.09 -6.99 18.68
N LEU A 29 -23.43 -8.29 18.65
CA LEU A 29 -24.30 -8.89 19.66
C LEU A 29 -23.41 -9.59 20.70
N ARG A 30 -23.34 -9.00 21.90
CA ARG A 30 -22.59 -9.52 23.05
C ARG A 30 -23.53 -10.45 23.82
N VAL A 31 -23.26 -11.77 23.82
CA VAL A 31 -23.89 -12.73 24.72
C VAL A 31 -22.80 -13.42 25.54
N PRO A 32 -22.88 -13.46 26.88
CA PRO A 32 -21.82 -14.01 27.72
C PRO A 32 -22.10 -15.48 28.05
N ILE A 33 -21.28 -16.41 27.53
CA ILE A 33 -21.17 -17.76 28.11
C ILE A 33 -19.71 -18.23 28.05
N GLY A 34 -19.16 -18.47 29.25
CA GLY A 34 -18.13 -19.44 29.61
C GLY A 34 -17.05 -19.84 28.59
N ILE A 35 -15.89 -19.20 28.73
CA ILE A 35 -14.52 -19.73 28.59
C ILE A 35 -14.33 -20.96 27.67
N SER A 36 -14.00 -20.70 26.40
CA SER A 36 -12.91 -21.38 25.70
C SER A 36 -12.44 -20.50 24.54
N TRP A 37 -11.16 -20.12 24.55
CA TRP A 37 -10.53 -19.28 23.54
C TRP A 37 -10.33 -20.06 22.23
N LEU A 38 -11.41 -20.28 21.48
CA LEU A 38 -11.34 -20.54 20.04
C LEU A 38 -11.58 -19.21 19.31
N SER A 39 -10.65 -18.27 19.49
CA SER A 39 -10.65 -16.97 18.79
C SER A 39 -9.41 -16.82 17.93
N ILE A 40 -9.10 -17.81 17.09
CA ILE A 40 -8.07 -17.71 16.06
C ILE A 40 -8.55 -18.57 14.89
N SER A 41 -9.25 -18.04 13.89
CA SER A 41 -8.57 -17.81 12.60
C SER A 41 -9.34 -16.90 11.61
N PHE A 42 -10.51 -16.36 11.98
CA PHE A 42 -11.33 -15.65 10.97
C PHE A 42 -10.90 -14.20 10.72
N ARG A 43 -10.35 -13.49 11.73
CA ARG A 43 -9.95 -12.08 11.61
C ARG A 43 -8.61 -11.88 10.89
N SER A 44 -7.63 -12.77 11.11
CA SER A 44 -6.30 -12.69 10.48
C SER A 44 -6.34 -12.96 8.97
N GLY A 45 -7.20 -13.90 8.53
CA GLY A 45 -7.40 -14.16 7.10
C GLY A 45 -7.97 -12.94 6.36
N ILE A 46 -8.93 -12.24 6.97
CA ILE A 46 -9.56 -11.06 6.38
C ILE A 46 -8.55 -9.92 6.23
N GLU A 47 -7.79 -9.58 7.27
CA GLU A 47 -6.76 -8.52 7.19
C GLU A 47 -5.65 -8.84 6.18
N ASN A 48 -5.22 -10.09 6.09
CA ASN A 48 -4.19 -10.51 5.15
C ASN A 48 -4.70 -10.51 3.69
N MET A 49 -5.98 -10.83 3.47
CA MET A 49 -6.64 -10.68 2.16
C MET A 49 -6.81 -9.21 1.77
N TYR A 50 -7.22 -8.34 2.70
CA TYR A 50 -7.31 -6.89 2.46
C TYR A 50 -5.94 -6.25 2.21
N ARG A 51 -4.90 -6.68 2.93
CA ARG A 51 -3.52 -6.20 2.74
C ARG A 51 -2.93 -6.66 1.40
N LYS A 52 -3.15 -7.92 1.01
CA LYS A 52 -2.72 -8.42 -0.31
C LYS A 52 -3.45 -7.72 -1.45
N SER A 53 -4.76 -7.49 -1.33
CA SER A 53 -5.54 -6.80 -2.38
C SER A 53 -5.16 -5.32 -2.54
N GLN A 54 -4.81 -4.63 -1.45
CA GLN A 54 -4.28 -3.27 -1.50
C GLN A 54 -2.89 -3.22 -2.14
N HIS A 55 -2.00 -4.14 -1.78
CA HIS A 55 -0.65 -4.19 -2.34
C HIS A 55 -0.66 -4.48 -3.85
N THR A 56 -1.51 -5.41 -4.31
CA THR A 56 -1.68 -5.68 -5.75
C THR A 56 -2.29 -4.48 -6.48
N ARG A 57 -3.24 -3.77 -5.86
CA ARG A 57 -3.86 -2.57 -6.44
C ARG A 57 -2.87 -1.41 -6.56
N GLU A 58 -2.00 -1.22 -5.56
CA GLU A 58 -0.95 -0.20 -5.57
C GLU A 58 0.16 -0.53 -6.59
N SER A 59 0.58 -1.79 -6.67
CA SER A 59 1.53 -2.24 -7.69
C SER A 59 0.97 -2.11 -9.10
N ASP A 60 -0.30 -2.48 -9.32
CA ASP A 60 -0.99 -2.37 -10.60
C ASP A 60 -1.10 -0.91 -11.02
N LEU A 61 -1.51 -0.03 -10.10
CA LEU A 61 -1.60 1.41 -10.34
C LEU A 61 -0.24 1.97 -10.79
N LYS A 62 0.84 1.65 -10.07
CA LYS A 62 2.19 2.12 -10.39
C LYS A 62 2.70 1.59 -11.74
N TYR A 63 2.39 0.32 -12.06
CA TYR A 63 2.71 -0.27 -13.35
C TYR A 63 2.00 0.46 -14.50
N TYR A 64 0.68 0.65 -14.40
CA TYR A 64 -0.10 1.35 -15.43
C TYR A 64 0.30 2.83 -15.55
N GLN A 65 0.55 3.53 -14.45
CA GLN A 65 1.01 4.92 -14.46
C GLN A 65 2.30 5.06 -15.26
N ARG A 66 3.29 4.20 -15.00
CA ARG A 66 4.57 4.22 -15.73
C ARG A 66 4.38 3.92 -17.21
N ARG A 67 3.54 2.94 -17.54
CA ARG A 67 3.23 2.56 -18.90
C ARG A 67 2.62 3.73 -19.69
N TYR A 68 1.53 4.32 -19.19
CA TYR A 68 0.86 5.43 -19.87
C TYR A 68 1.72 6.70 -19.93
N PHE A 69 2.56 6.95 -18.91
CA PHE A 69 3.51 8.07 -18.94
C PHE A 69 4.52 7.92 -20.09
N ASN A 70 5.05 6.71 -20.30
CA ASN A 70 5.95 6.44 -21.42
C ASN A 70 5.21 6.55 -22.77
N GLU A 71 3.98 6.04 -22.86
CA GLU A 71 3.14 6.17 -24.07
C GLU A 71 2.82 7.65 -24.41
N LEU A 72 2.66 8.53 -23.41
CA LEU A 72 2.54 9.98 -23.61
C LEU A 72 3.86 10.64 -24.05
N LYS A 73 5.00 10.10 -23.63
CA LYS A 73 6.34 10.62 -23.97
C LYS A 73 6.78 10.22 -25.39
N ASP A 74 6.37 9.04 -25.84
CA ASP A 74 6.72 8.49 -27.15
C ASP A 74 5.74 8.92 -28.27
N ASP A 75 4.96 10.00 -28.03
CA ASP A 75 3.93 10.55 -28.93
C ASP A 75 2.82 9.57 -29.37
N TYR A 76 2.68 8.41 -28.71
CA TYR A 76 1.61 7.43 -29.00
C TYR A 76 0.22 8.01 -28.70
N TYR A 77 0.10 8.79 -27.62
CA TYR A 77 -1.06 9.63 -27.33
C TYR A 77 -0.73 11.09 -27.63
N LYS A 78 -1.11 11.57 -28.81
CA LYS A 78 -0.89 12.95 -29.20
C LYS A 78 -1.79 13.90 -28.40
N LEU A 79 -1.20 14.78 -27.61
CA LEU A 79 -1.91 15.95 -27.05
C LEU A 79 -2.18 16.92 -28.21
N GLU A 80 -3.40 16.88 -28.71
CA GLU A 80 -3.86 17.80 -29.75
C GLU A 80 -4.06 19.19 -29.12
N ILE A 81 -3.10 20.07 -29.36
CA ILE A 81 -3.22 21.50 -29.08
C ILE A 81 -3.68 22.14 -30.39
N TYR A 82 -4.97 22.45 -30.50
CA TYR A 82 -5.53 23.21 -31.63
C TYR A 82 -6.01 24.56 -31.11
N ASP A 83 -5.54 25.67 -31.69
CA ASP A 83 -6.05 27.03 -31.46
C ASP A 83 -6.39 27.37 -29.98
N SER A 84 -5.46 27.07 -29.06
CA SER A 84 -5.60 27.29 -27.60
C SER A 84 -6.61 26.40 -26.87
N ILE A 85 -7.11 25.35 -27.50
CA ILE A 85 -7.95 24.31 -26.91
C ILE A 85 -7.10 23.05 -26.70
N ILE A 86 -7.06 22.59 -25.46
CA ILE A 86 -6.34 21.39 -25.02
C ILE A 86 -7.37 20.35 -24.60
N ARG A 87 -7.29 19.15 -25.18
CA ARG A 87 -8.16 18.02 -24.82
C ARG A 87 -7.41 16.99 -23.99
N CYS A 88 -8.12 16.35 -23.07
CA CYS A 88 -7.60 15.20 -22.35
C CYS A 88 -7.48 14.01 -23.33
N PRO A 89 -6.30 13.39 -23.50
CA PRO A 89 -6.13 12.23 -24.38
C PRO A 89 -6.92 10.98 -23.94
N PHE A 90 -7.35 10.95 -22.68
CA PHE A 90 -8.01 9.80 -22.06
C PHE A 90 -9.52 9.99 -21.88
N TYR A 91 -10.01 11.22 -21.97
CA TYR A 91 -11.42 11.56 -21.77
C TYR A 91 -11.91 12.43 -22.92
N LEU A 92 -12.69 11.84 -23.83
CA LEU A 92 -13.41 12.63 -24.83
C LEU A 92 -14.57 13.36 -24.15
N ASN A 93 -14.81 14.61 -24.57
CA ASN A 93 -15.94 15.49 -24.25
C ASN A 93 -15.66 16.68 -23.29
N LYS A 94 -14.40 16.99 -22.97
CA LYS A 94 -14.07 18.25 -22.26
C LYS A 94 -12.90 18.98 -22.90
N ASP A 95 -13.16 20.24 -23.21
CA ASP A 95 -12.22 21.19 -23.78
C ASP A 95 -11.67 22.09 -22.66
N TYR A 96 -10.36 22.28 -22.64
CA TYR A 96 -9.66 23.11 -21.67
C TYR A 96 -8.92 24.22 -22.39
N TYR A 97 -8.97 25.45 -21.86
CA TYR A 97 -8.28 26.60 -22.44
C TYR A 97 -6.89 26.84 -21.84
N PHE A 98 -6.62 26.28 -20.66
CA PHE A 98 -5.34 26.41 -19.95
C PHE A 98 -4.81 25.04 -19.51
N VAL A 99 -3.48 24.86 -19.56
CA VAL A 99 -2.79 23.66 -19.06
C VAL A 99 -3.10 23.42 -17.58
N SER A 100 -3.24 24.50 -16.78
CA SER A 100 -3.64 24.44 -15.38
C SER A 100 -5.04 23.86 -15.16
N ASP A 101 -5.97 24.10 -16.07
CA ASP A 101 -7.34 23.57 -15.99
C ASP A 101 -7.37 22.08 -16.35
N LEU A 102 -6.57 21.67 -17.33
CA LEU A 102 -6.37 20.27 -17.68
C LEU A 102 -5.69 19.50 -16.54
N LEU A 103 -4.68 20.10 -15.91
CA LEU A 103 -4.01 19.52 -14.74
C LEU A 103 -5.00 19.34 -13.59
N ARG A 104 -5.79 20.36 -13.27
CA ARG A 104 -6.83 20.26 -12.23
C ARG A 104 -7.89 19.19 -12.55
N HIS A 105 -8.20 18.97 -13.82
CA HIS A 105 -9.07 17.85 -14.23
C HIS A 105 -8.41 16.50 -13.99
N ALA A 106 -7.15 16.34 -14.40
CA ALA A 106 -6.38 15.12 -14.21
C ALA A 106 -6.25 14.75 -12.73
N SER A 107 -5.91 15.72 -11.86
CA SER A 107 -5.77 15.50 -10.42
C SER A 107 -7.09 15.12 -9.75
N ARG A 108 -8.23 15.68 -10.19
CA ARG A 108 -9.56 15.32 -9.67
C ARG A 108 -9.90 13.86 -9.95
N ILE A 109 -9.69 13.42 -11.19
CA ILE A 109 -9.94 12.02 -11.57
C ILE A 109 -8.94 11.07 -10.92
N ALA A 110 -7.67 11.46 -10.82
CA ALA A 110 -6.65 10.68 -10.12
C ALA A 110 -6.94 10.54 -8.61
N GLY A 111 -7.60 11.54 -8.01
CA GLY A 111 -8.01 11.54 -6.59
C GLY A 111 -9.33 10.83 -6.29
N ASP A 112 -10.18 10.58 -7.30
CA ASP A 112 -11.51 10.00 -7.12
C ASP A 112 -11.46 8.48 -6.91
N LEU A 113 -11.37 8.07 -5.64
CA LEU A 113 -11.28 6.66 -5.22
C LEU A 113 -12.60 5.87 -5.32
N HIS A 114 -13.73 6.52 -5.60
CA HIS A 114 -15.07 5.93 -5.47
C HIS A 114 -15.79 5.60 -6.79
N GLY A 115 -15.28 6.04 -7.95
CA GLY A 115 -15.96 5.88 -9.24
C GLY A 115 -15.16 5.15 -10.32
N ASP A 116 -13.83 5.22 -10.28
CA ASP A 116 -13.01 4.89 -11.45
C ASP A 116 -12.19 3.61 -11.32
N THR A 117 -11.95 2.95 -12.46
CA THR A 117 -11.09 1.76 -12.51
C THR A 117 -9.63 2.14 -12.25
N VAL A 118 -8.82 1.21 -11.73
CA VAL A 118 -7.37 1.43 -11.48
C VAL A 118 -6.65 1.96 -12.73
N LYS A 119 -7.11 1.57 -13.93
CA LYS A 119 -6.57 2.02 -15.21
C LYS A 119 -6.92 3.50 -15.49
N GLU A 120 -8.12 3.94 -15.20
CA GLU A 120 -8.54 5.35 -15.40
C GLU A 120 -7.79 6.29 -14.46
N ILE A 121 -7.64 5.89 -13.19
CA ILE A 121 -6.81 6.62 -12.22
C ILE A 121 -5.35 6.68 -12.71
N ALA A 122 -4.82 5.56 -13.21
CA ALA A 122 -3.45 5.49 -13.72
C ALA A 122 -3.21 6.40 -14.92
N LYS A 123 -4.16 6.45 -15.87
CA LYS A 123 -4.09 7.32 -17.06
C LYS A 123 -4.02 8.80 -16.67
N HIS A 124 -4.92 9.25 -15.79
CA HIS A 124 -5.00 10.65 -15.39
C HIS A 124 -3.83 11.05 -14.47
N SER A 125 -3.36 10.14 -13.62
CA SER A 125 -2.13 10.36 -12.84
C SER A 125 -0.87 10.38 -13.72
N ALA A 126 -0.82 9.60 -14.80
CA ALA A 126 0.26 9.68 -15.79
C ALA A 126 0.21 11.01 -16.57
N LEU A 127 -0.98 11.50 -16.93
CA LEU A 127 -1.18 12.80 -17.57
C LEU A 127 -0.68 13.95 -16.71
N GLU A 128 -1.04 13.95 -15.41
CA GLU A 128 -0.58 14.95 -14.44
C GLU A 128 0.95 15.03 -14.41
N ARG A 129 1.62 13.88 -14.28
CA ARG A 129 3.09 13.81 -14.29
C ARG A 129 3.70 14.28 -15.60
N TYR A 130 3.06 13.98 -16.72
CA TYR A 130 3.54 14.40 -18.04
C TYR A 130 3.42 15.92 -18.22
N LEU A 131 2.32 16.53 -17.78
CA LEU A 131 2.13 17.99 -17.82
C LEU A 131 3.11 18.70 -16.88
N ASP A 132 3.32 18.19 -15.66
CA ASP A 132 4.34 18.71 -14.75
C ASP A 132 5.75 18.61 -15.34
N PHE A 133 6.06 17.49 -16.00
CA PHE A 133 7.32 17.31 -16.71
C PHE A 133 7.49 18.36 -17.82
N LYS A 134 6.46 18.58 -18.66
CA LYS A 134 6.50 19.60 -19.73
C LYS A 134 6.62 21.02 -19.20
N ILE A 135 5.89 21.38 -18.14
CA ILE A 135 5.99 22.70 -17.48
C ILE A 135 7.40 22.90 -16.89
N SER A 136 8.04 21.83 -16.42
CA SER A 136 9.40 21.87 -15.87
C SER A 136 10.47 21.96 -16.97
N ASP A 137 10.23 21.34 -18.13
CA ASP A 137 11.10 21.39 -19.31
C ASP A 137 11.08 22.77 -19.98
N ASP A 138 9.91 23.42 -20.09
CA ASP A 138 9.77 24.80 -20.61
C ASP A 138 10.48 25.84 -19.73
N LYS A 139 10.61 25.59 -18.42
CA LYS A 139 11.41 26.43 -17.49
C LYS A 139 12.93 26.28 -17.68
N SER A 140 13.39 25.31 -18.48
CA SER A 140 14.80 25.14 -18.83
C SER A 140 15.20 25.92 -20.10
N HIS A 141 14.24 26.28 -20.98
CA HIS A 141 14.49 27.14 -22.14
C HIS A 141 14.43 28.66 -21.86
N VAL A 142 13.91 29.08 -20.70
CA VAL A 142 13.89 30.51 -20.29
C VAL A 142 15.09 30.90 -19.40
N ARG A 143 16.01 29.98 -19.09
CA ARG A 143 17.18 30.24 -18.23
C ARG A 143 18.53 30.33 -18.95
N ASN A 144 18.54 30.58 -20.26
CA ASN A 144 19.75 30.95 -21.00
C ASN A 144 19.50 32.16 -21.91
N VAL A 145 19.07 33.28 -21.34
CA VAL A 145 19.41 34.60 -21.89
C VAL A 145 20.41 35.21 -20.93
N ASP A 146 21.65 35.30 -21.38
CA ASP A 146 22.73 36.01 -20.69
C ASP A 146 22.27 37.43 -20.35
N THR A 147 21.90 37.66 -19.10
CA THR A 147 21.75 39.00 -18.54
C THR A 147 23.12 39.59 -18.23
N ASP A 148 23.96 39.74 -19.26
CA ASP A 148 25.22 40.51 -19.20
C ASP A 148 25.54 41.27 -20.51
N LYS A 149 24.60 41.32 -21.47
CA LYS A 149 24.72 42.16 -22.67
C LYS A 149 23.47 42.98 -22.94
N LEU A 150 23.17 43.93 -22.06
CA LEU A 150 22.36 45.09 -22.48
C LEU A 150 22.67 46.35 -21.65
N PHE A 151 23.93 46.77 -21.53
CA PHE A 151 24.24 48.21 -21.36
C PHE A 151 25.60 48.52 -21.97
N HIS A 152 25.66 48.52 -23.30
CA HIS A 152 26.65 49.31 -24.03
C HIS A 152 25.91 50.09 -25.11
N VAL A 153 25.45 51.30 -24.76
CA VAL A 153 25.19 52.33 -25.76
C VAL A 153 26.05 53.53 -25.38
N ASN A 154 26.95 53.81 -26.31
CA ASN A 154 27.93 54.87 -26.25
C ASN A 154 27.28 56.25 -26.27
N SER A 155 27.98 57.18 -25.64
CA SER A 155 27.92 58.64 -25.82
C SER A 155 27.27 59.11 -27.11
N ALA A 156 26.17 59.85 -26.97
CA ALA A 156 25.87 60.98 -27.82
C ALA A 156 25.47 62.16 -26.91
N LYS A 157 26.35 63.15 -26.87
CA LYS A 157 26.07 64.48 -26.32
C LYS A 157 25.06 65.12 -27.28
N ASP A 158 23.86 65.43 -26.81
CA ASP A 158 23.10 66.53 -27.39
C ASP A 158 22.20 67.20 -26.34
N LYS A 159 22.17 68.52 -26.46
CA LYS A 159 21.76 69.51 -25.47
C LYS A 159 20.26 69.43 -25.16
N LEU A 160 19.90 69.41 -23.88
CA LEU A 160 18.59 69.88 -23.41
C LEU A 160 18.74 71.25 -22.74
N PRO A 161 17.84 72.22 -23.02
CA PRO A 161 17.94 73.56 -22.47
C PRO A 161 17.58 73.55 -20.98
N ARG A 162 18.37 74.28 -20.20
CA ARG A 162 18.06 74.65 -18.81
C ARG A 162 16.72 75.38 -18.75
N VAL A 163 15.80 74.86 -17.95
CA VAL A 163 14.78 75.67 -17.29
C VAL A 163 14.82 75.33 -15.80
N ASN A 164 15.29 76.29 -15.01
CA ASN A 164 15.18 76.26 -13.56
C ASN A 164 13.79 76.76 -13.17
N VAL A 165 12.99 75.95 -12.50
CA VAL A 165 11.96 76.42 -11.57
C VAL A 165 12.01 75.48 -10.36
N ALA A 166 12.27 76.05 -9.19
CA ALA A 166 12.24 75.34 -7.92
C ALA A 166 10.76 75.12 -7.53
N ASP A 167 10.38 73.88 -7.25
CA ASP A 167 9.11 73.55 -6.60
C ASP A 167 9.39 72.66 -5.37
N ASP A 168 9.40 73.29 -4.19
CA ASP A 168 9.57 72.69 -2.85
C ASP A 168 8.53 71.61 -2.49
N LYS A 169 7.50 71.40 -3.32
CA LYS A 169 6.50 70.35 -3.13
C LYS A 169 6.98 68.95 -3.54
N SER A 170 8.04 68.84 -4.37
CA SER A 170 8.52 67.53 -4.83
C SER A 170 9.45 66.82 -3.83
N LEU A 171 10.13 67.55 -2.93
CA LEU A 171 11.08 66.98 -1.98
C LEU A 171 10.40 66.17 -0.85
N ASN A 172 9.23 66.61 -0.39
CA ASN A 172 8.41 65.86 0.58
C ASN A 172 7.78 64.60 -0.03
N VAL A 173 7.47 64.63 -1.32
CA VAL A 173 7.00 63.45 -2.06
C VAL A 173 8.16 62.47 -2.22
N VAL A 174 9.34 62.90 -2.65
CA VAL A 174 10.51 62.00 -2.80
C VAL A 174 10.93 61.37 -1.46
N ASN A 175 10.90 62.11 -0.35
CA ASN A 175 11.23 61.58 0.99
C ASN A 175 10.16 60.62 1.53
N THR A 176 8.87 60.83 1.23
CA THR A 176 7.80 59.90 1.65
C THR A 176 7.82 58.59 0.85
N TYR A 177 8.10 58.64 -0.45
CA TYR A 177 8.27 57.43 -1.27
C TYR A 177 9.55 56.65 -0.92
N SER A 178 10.64 57.34 -0.54
CA SER A 178 11.85 56.69 -0.01
C SER A 178 11.57 55.93 1.29
N GLY A 179 10.86 56.53 2.25
CA GLY A 179 10.49 55.86 3.49
C GLY A 179 9.53 54.68 3.29
N LEU A 180 8.58 54.80 2.36
CA LEU A 180 7.68 53.70 1.98
C LEU A 180 8.45 52.55 1.31
N PHE A 181 9.45 52.84 0.49
CA PHE A 181 10.27 51.82 -0.15
C PHE A 181 11.08 51.01 0.88
N GLU A 182 11.71 51.67 1.85
CA GLU A 182 12.43 51.01 2.94
C GLU A 182 11.51 50.14 3.80
N LEU A 183 10.31 50.63 4.14
CA LEU A 183 9.31 49.84 4.87
C LEU A 183 8.86 48.60 4.10
N VAL A 184 8.64 48.73 2.78
CA VAL A 184 8.29 47.61 1.90
C VAL A 184 9.43 46.59 1.83
N LEU A 185 10.69 47.03 1.75
CA LEU A 185 11.84 46.12 1.74
C LEU A 185 11.98 45.34 3.05
N VAL A 186 11.87 46.02 4.20
CA VAL A 186 11.90 45.37 5.53
C VAL A 186 10.74 44.38 5.68
N PHE A 187 9.54 44.77 5.26
CA PHE A 187 8.38 43.87 5.28
C PHE A 187 8.59 42.66 4.36
N CYS A 188 9.09 42.86 3.13
CA CYS A 188 9.37 41.78 2.20
C CYS A 188 10.44 40.82 2.72
N PHE A 189 11.50 41.33 3.34
CA PHE A 189 12.57 40.52 3.94
C PHE A 189 12.05 39.67 5.12
N THR A 190 11.24 40.25 6.00
CA THR A 190 10.64 39.53 7.13
C THR A 190 9.67 38.44 6.66
N ILE A 191 8.79 38.74 5.71
CA ILE A 191 7.88 37.74 5.12
C ILE A 191 8.66 36.61 4.43
N PHE A 192 9.70 36.92 3.67
CA PHE A 192 10.52 35.89 3.03
C PHE A 192 11.23 34.99 4.06
N ARG A 193 11.74 35.57 5.15
CA ARG A 193 12.34 34.84 6.26
C ARG A 193 11.33 33.91 6.92
N GLU A 194 10.12 34.40 7.22
CA GLU A 194 9.06 33.58 7.83
C GLU A 194 8.60 32.44 6.90
N ILE A 195 8.41 32.72 5.61
CA ILE A 195 8.09 31.68 4.61
C ILE A 195 9.19 30.61 4.57
N SER A 196 10.45 31.02 4.66
CA SER A 196 11.59 30.09 4.68
C SER A 196 11.60 29.23 5.95
N ASN A 197 11.34 29.84 7.11
CA ASN A 197 11.24 29.15 8.40
C ASN A 197 10.10 28.13 8.41
N MET A 198 8.91 28.52 7.95
CA MET A 198 7.76 27.61 7.87
C MET A 198 8.05 26.42 6.94
N ARG A 199 8.64 26.67 5.76
CA ARG A 199 9.03 25.60 4.83
C ARG A 199 10.09 24.67 5.41
N ASN A 200 11.04 25.19 6.18
CA ASN A 200 12.05 24.38 6.87
C ASN A 200 11.41 23.50 7.95
N ALA A 201 10.51 24.05 8.76
CA ALA A 201 9.81 23.28 9.79
C ALA A 201 8.98 22.13 9.19
N GLU A 202 8.29 22.40 8.09
CA GLU A 202 7.53 21.39 7.35
C GLU A 202 8.45 20.29 6.79
N ARG A 203 9.57 20.66 6.15
CA ARG A 203 10.56 19.69 5.67
C ARG A 203 11.07 18.79 6.79
N ASN A 204 11.45 19.38 7.93
CA ASN A 204 11.96 18.64 9.08
C ASN A 204 10.90 17.69 9.64
N TYR A 205 9.63 18.13 9.70
CA TYR A 205 8.52 17.28 10.13
C TYR A 205 8.35 16.07 9.21
N VAL A 206 8.30 16.30 7.89
CA VAL A 206 8.16 15.23 6.89
C VAL A 206 9.36 14.28 6.93
N GLU A 207 10.57 14.81 7.09
CA GLU A 207 11.79 14.00 7.22
C GLU A 207 11.75 13.09 8.45
N ASN A 208 11.27 13.60 9.60
CA ASN A 208 11.14 12.78 10.80
C ASN A 208 10.09 11.67 10.63
N VAL A 209 8.92 12.01 10.08
CA VAL A 209 7.85 11.02 9.82
C VAL A 209 8.34 9.94 8.85
N THR A 210 9.08 10.31 7.80
CA THR A 210 9.61 9.34 6.83
C THR A 210 10.67 8.43 7.45
N LYS A 211 11.58 8.97 8.28
CA LYS A 211 12.56 8.16 9.03
C LYS A 211 11.89 7.18 9.99
N ASP A 212 10.88 7.64 10.74
CA ASP A 212 10.13 6.78 11.66
C ASP A 212 9.39 5.67 10.90
N HIS A 213 8.82 5.99 9.73
CA HIS A 213 8.18 5.01 8.87
C HIS A 213 9.18 3.98 8.34
N GLU A 214 10.35 4.40 7.87
CA GLU A 214 11.41 3.50 7.40
C GLU A 214 11.88 2.57 8.52
N LYS A 215 12.09 3.11 9.73
CA LYS A 215 12.45 2.32 10.91
C LYS A 215 11.39 1.28 11.24
N ALA A 216 10.12 1.67 11.25
CA ALA A 216 9.01 0.75 11.51
C ALA A 216 8.90 -0.34 10.42
N MET A 217 9.16 0.02 9.15
CA MET A 217 9.20 -0.93 8.04
C MET A 217 10.30 -1.99 8.23
N LEU A 218 11.50 -1.56 8.63
CA LEU A 218 12.62 -2.47 8.90
C LEU A 218 12.33 -3.41 10.08
N GLU A 219 11.73 -2.90 11.16
CA GLU A 219 11.35 -3.71 12.32
C GLU A 219 10.28 -4.76 11.96
N LEU A 220 9.27 -4.37 11.19
CA LEU A 220 8.24 -5.30 10.71
C LEU A 220 8.81 -6.38 9.80
N GLU A 221 9.77 -6.03 8.94
CA GLU A 221 10.42 -7.00 8.07
C GLU A 221 11.31 -7.99 8.86
N ALA A 222 12.06 -7.50 9.86
CA ALA A 222 12.80 -8.37 10.77
C ALA A 222 11.87 -9.34 11.50
N ARG A 223 10.75 -8.84 12.03
CA ARG A 223 9.75 -9.66 12.73
C ARG A 223 9.09 -10.68 11.81
N ARG A 224 8.81 -10.32 10.56
CA ARG A 224 8.28 -11.22 9.54
C ARG A 224 9.24 -12.39 9.31
N ASN A 225 10.53 -12.12 9.14
CA ASN A 225 11.54 -13.15 8.89
C ASN A 225 11.72 -14.09 10.09
N GLU A 226 11.69 -13.55 11.32
CA GLU A 226 11.68 -14.36 12.55
C GLU A 226 10.47 -15.31 12.59
N LEU A 227 9.27 -14.81 12.29
CA LEU A 227 8.06 -15.62 12.27
C LEU A 227 8.09 -16.70 11.19
N MET A 228 8.59 -16.39 9.99
CA MET A 228 8.75 -17.40 8.93
C MET A 228 9.72 -18.52 9.35
N SER A 229 10.83 -18.17 10.02
CA SER A 229 11.76 -19.17 10.55
C SER A 229 11.11 -20.06 11.63
N ARG A 230 10.32 -19.46 12.53
CA ARG A 230 9.57 -20.20 13.56
C ARG A 230 8.53 -21.13 12.94
N GLU A 231 7.79 -20.67 11.95
CA GLU A 231 6.79 -21.48 11.25
C GLU A 231 7.43 -22.71 10.59
N LYS A 232 8.55 -22.53 9.89
CA LYS A 232 9.28 -23.64 9.27
C LYS A 232 9.75 -24.68 10.30
N ASN A 233 10.25 -24.22 11.45
CA ASN A 233 10.65 -25.12 12.54
C ASN A 233 9.46 -25.87 13.14
N LEU A 234 8.32 -25.21 13.31
CA LEU A 234 7.11 -25.85 13.81
C LEU A 234 6.58 -26.90 12.84
N GLN A 235 6.55 -26.60 11.54
CA GLN A 235 6.16 -27.56 10.51
C GLN A 235 7.05 -28.79 10.52
N LYS A 236 8.38 -28.60 10.62
CA LYS A 236 9.33 -29.71 10.74
C LYS A 236 9.03 -30.58 11.97
N ARG A 237 8.87 -29.96 13.14
CA ARG A 237 8.54 -30.68 14.39
C ARG A 237 7.20 -31.42 14.31
N GLN A 238 6.20 -30.84 13.65
CA GLN A 238 4.91 -31.49 13.45
C GLN A 238 5.04 -32.73 12.56
N ALA A 239 5.81 -32.65 11.47
CA ALA A 239 6.10 -33.79 10.61
C ALA A 239 6.88 -34.88 11.36
N ASP A 240 7.94 -34.51 12.09
CA ASP A 240 8.74 -35.46 12.87
C ASP A 240 7.89 -36.15 13.96
N ASN A 241 7.05 -35.40 14.67
CA ASN A 241 6.12 -35.97 15.65
C ASN A 241 5.07 -36.88 15.01
N HIS A 242 4.56 -36.54 13.83
CA HIS A 242 3.60 -37.39 13.11
C HIS A 242 4.26 -38.72 12.71
N ASN A 243 5.46 -38.65 12.13
CA ASN A 243 6.24 -39.82 11.74
C ASN A 243 6.54 -40.73 12.95
N GLU A 244 6.92 -40.14 14.09
CA GLU A 244 7.22 -40.91 15.31
C GLU A 244 5.97 -41.59 15.87
N ARG A 245 4.81 -40.92 15.84
CA ARG A 245 3.54 -41.53 16.25
C ARG A 245 3.18 -42.73 15.40
N ASP A 246 3.40 -42.65 14.09
CA ASP A 246 3.13 -43.75 13.16
C ASP A 246 4.09 -44.92 13.40
N ARG A 247 5.37 -44.63 13.62
CA ARG A 247 6.38 -45.64 13.98
C ARG A 247 5.99 -46.39 15.25
N LEU A 248 5.67 -45.66 16.32
CA LEU A 248 5.26 -46.25 17.60
C LEU A 248 3.97 -47.06 17.48
N TYR A 249 3.03 -46.64 16.64
CA TYR A 249 1.81 -47.39 16.38
C TYR A 249 2.11 -48.76 15.77
N HIS A 250 2.97 -48.80 14.75
CA HIS A 250 3.37 -50.06 14.11
C HIS A 250 4.19 -50.96 15.04
N GLU A 251 5.13 -50.39 15.79
CA GLU A 251 5.93 -51.13 16.77
C GLU A 251 5.05 -51.75 17.86
N LYS A 252 4.11 -50.96 18.41
CA LYS A 252 3.15 -51.46 19.40
C LYS A 252 2.33 -52.62 18.85
N LYS A 253 1.80 -52.50 17.63
CA LYS A 253 1.02 -53.55 16.98
C LYS A 253 1.83 -54.83 16.77
N ASN A 254 3.08 -54.70 16.35
CA ASN A 254 3.97 -55.85 16.16
C ASN A 254 4.26 -56.54 17.50
N ASN A 255 4.52 -55.77 18.56
CA ASN A 255 4.73 -56.30 19.91
C ASN A 255 3.47 -57.01 20.44
N GLU A 256 2.28 -56.45 20.21
CA GLU A 256 1.00 -57.09 20.57
C GLU A 256 0.83 -58.45 19.88
N ILE A 257 1.16 -58.54 18.58
CA ILE A 257 1.12 -59.80 17.82
C ILE A 257 2.13 -60.81 18.37
N ALA A 258 3.37 -60.38 18.63
CA ALA A 258 4.42 -61.24 19.17
C ALA A 258 4.06 -61.80 20.56
N ILE A 259 3.48 -60.98 21.44
CA ILE A 259 3.00 -61.43 22.76
C ILE A 259 1.88 -62.47 22.61
N ALA A 260 0.91 -62.22 21.72
CA ALA A 260 -0.18 -63.15 21.48
C ALA A 260 0.32 -64.50 20.91
N GLU A 261 1.32 -64.47 20.03
CA GLU A 261 1.95 -65.67 19.48
C GLU A 261 2.72 -66.46 20.55
N GLN A 262 3.48 -65.76 21.41
CA GLN A 262 4.17 -66.38 22.54
C GLN A 262 3.18 -67.05 23.50
N GLN A 263 2.11 -66.34 23.90
CA GLN A 263 1.05 -66.90 24.76
C GLN A 263 0.40 -68.14 24.13
N LYS A 264 0.21 -68.14 22.81
CA LYS A 264 -0.33 -69.31 22.10
C LYS A 264 0.63 -70.50 22.14
N ALA A 265 1.93 -70.27 21.98
CA ALA A 265 2.95 -71.30 22.10
C ALA A 265 3.04 -71.85 23.52
N ASP A 266 3.04 -70.99 24.53
CA ASP A 266 3.11 -71.35 25.95
C ASP A 266 1.89 -72.19 26.37
N ASN A 267 0.68 -71.79 25.95
CA ASN A 267 -0.54 -72.56 26.20
C ASN A 267 -0.50 -73.94 25.55
N LYS A 268 0.08 -74.06 24.35
CA LYS A 268 0.26 -75.35 23.68
C LYS A 268 1.23 -76.24 24.45
N MET A 269 2.33 -75.67 24.97
CA MET A 269 3.31 -76.38 25.77
C MET A 269 2.72 -76.88 27.10
N MET A 270 1.92 -76.04 27.77
CA MET A 270 1.24 -76.39 29.02
C MET A 270 0.31 -77.61 28.83
N ARG A 271 -0.50 -77.64 27.77
CA ARG A 271 -1.36 -78.79 27.47
C ARG A 271 -0.57 -80.08 27.23
N LEU A 272 0.52 -80.00 26.47
CA LEU A 272 1.38 -81.17 26.22
C LEU A 272 2.01 -81.69 27.53
N ALA A 273 2.39 -80.79 28.44
CA ALA A 273 2.91 -81.18 29.75
C ALA A 273 1.84 -81.86 30.62
N GLU A 274 0.62 -81.33 30.65
CA GLU A 274 -0.53 -81.92 31.35
C GLU A 274 -0.88 -83.31 30.78
N GLU A 275 -0.91 -83.46 29.45
CA GLU A 275 -1.13 -84.74 28.78
C GLU A 275 -0.07 -85.78 29.16
N HIS A 276 1.21 -85.40 29.15
CA HIS A 276 2.30 -86.29 29.55
C HIS A 276 2.22 -86.66 31.04
N GLN A 277 1.90 -85.71 31.91
CA GLN A 277 1.71 -85.96 33.34
C GLN A 277 0.52 -86.92 33.59
N ALA A 278 -0.59 -86.74 32.87
CA ALA A 278 -1.75 -87.63 32.93
C ALA A 278 -1.41 -89.04 32.45
N GLN A 279 -0.66 -89.20 31.36
CA GLN A 279 -0.19 -90.49 30.87
C GLN A 279 0.68 -91.22 31.90
N ILE A 280 1.61 -90.52 32.55
CA ILE A 280 2.43 -91.10 33.63
C ILE A 280 1.55 -91.57 34.78
N SER A 281 0.57 -90.75 35.19
CA SER A 281 -0.33 -91.10 36.30
C SER A 281 -1.26 -92.28 36.03
N PHE A 282 -1.53 -92.59 34.76
CA PHE A 282 -2.36 -93.73 34.34
C PHE A 282 -1.54 -95.02 34.16
N SER A 283 -0.20 -94.93 34.16
CA SER A 283 0.73 -96.04 33.94
C SER A 283 1.22 -96.69 35.24
N PHE A 284 0.77 -96.20 36.40
CA PHE A 284 1.04 -96.69 37.76
C PHE A 284 -0.28 -97.08 38.44
#